data_AF-A0A519V1I5-F1
#
_entry.id   AF-A0A519V1I5-F1
#
_cell.length_a   1.000
_cell.length_b   1.000
_cell.length_c   1.000
_cell.angle_alpha   90.00
_cell.angle_beta   90.00
_cell.angle_gamma   90.00
#
_symmetry.space_group_name_H-M   'P 1'
#
loop_
_entity.id
_entity.type
_entity.pdbx_description
1 polymer ?
#
loop_
_entity_poly.entity_id
_entity_poly.type
_entity_poly.pdbx_seq_one_letter_code
_entity_poly.pdbx_strand_id
1 'polypeptide(L)'
;MWSFRLFCLLFFVFAIAGSSKAGCLISGSPIVYTQPDNSTLGALLSNLLGFPVYGNSVTAPAVSNCINLTQTKYQAGSTNCGVCLQGYSQILGLACANNSLVQGKVAIPAMVACPIDDYAWLLVVSSASMLFFKIRNRKD
;
A
#
# COMPACT_ATOMS: atom_id res chain seq x y z
N MET A 1 -10.97 -34.18 -17.62
CA MET A 1 -9.72 -33.62 -17.04
C MET A 1 -9.47 -32.14 -17.38
N TRP A 2 -10.09 -31.57 -18.41
CA TRP A 2 -9.94 -30.13 -18.73
C TRP A 2 -10.75 -29.19 -17.80
N SER A 3 -11.87 -29.67 -17.27
CA SER A 3 -12.79 -28.88 -16.43
C SER A 3 -12.19 -28.48 -15.08
N PHE A 4 -11.33 -29.31 -14.48
CA PHE A 4 -10.68 -29.02 -13.20
C PHE A 4 -9.60 -27.94 -13.33
N ARG A 5 -8.86 -27.93 -14.46
CA ARG A 5 -7.86 -26.89 -14.72
C ARG A 5 -8.49 -25.52 -14.96
N LEU A 6 -9.62 -25.46 -15.65
CA LEU A 6 -10.36 -24.21 -15.86
C LEU A 6 -10.91 -23.64 -14.54
N PHE A 7 -11.40 -24.52 -13.65
CA PHE A 7 -11.91 -24.13 -12.33
C PHE A 7 -10.81 -23.58 -11.41
N CYS A 8 -9.63 -24.21 -11.36
CA CYS A 8 -8.48 -23.68 -10.62
C CYS A 8 -7.98 -22.34 -11.18
N LEU A 9 -8.00 -22.15 -12.50
CA LEU A 9 -7.57 -20.90 -13.14
C LEU A 9 -8.55 -19.75 -12.85
N LEU A 10 -9.86 -20.02 -12.86
CA LEU A 10 -10.89 -19.07 -12.44
C LEU A 10 -10.76 -18.69 -10.97
N PHE A 11 -10.50 -19.66 -10.08
CA PHE A 11 -10.29 -19.37 -8.65
C PHE A 11 -9.05 -18.51 -8.41
N PHE A 12 -7.99 -18.70 -9.20
CA PHE A 12 -6.77 -17.88 -9.12
C PHE A 12 -6.98 -16.44 -9.58
N VAL A 13 -7.80 -16.21 -10.60
CA VAL A 13 -8.07 -14.85 -11.14
C VAL A 13 -8.94 -14.03 -10.18
N PHE A 14 -9.92 -14.65 -9.50
CA PHE A 14 -10.78 -13.94 -8.55
C PHE A 14 -10.08 -13.56 -7.23
N ALA A 15 -9.01 -14.25 -6.84
CA ALA A 15 -8.27 -13.96 -5.61
C ALA A 15 -7.42 -12.67 -5.68
N ILE A 16 -7.21 -12.09 -6.87
CA ILE A 16 -6.28 -10.96 -7.07
C ILE A 16 -7.00 -9.60 -7.11
N ALA A 17 -8.33 -9.57 -7.11
CA ALA A 17 -9.12 -8.34 -7.19
C ALA A 17 -9.27 -7.67 -5.80
N GLY A 18 -8.16 -7.27 -5.19
CA GLY A 18 -8.16 -6.37 -4.05
C GLY A 18 -8.29 -4.92 -4.52
N SER A 19 -9.50 -4.36 -4.51
CA SER A 19 -9.74 -2.94 -4.79
C SER A 19 -9.03 -2.08 -3.75
N SER A 20 -7.88 -1.55 -4.10
CA SER A 20 -7.12 -0.67 -3.22
C SER A 20 -7.60 0.78 -3.38
N LYS A 21 -7.91 1.45 -2.27
CA LYS A 21 -8.46 2.80 -2.23
C LYS A 21 -7.33 3.84 -2.39
N ALA A 22 -7.55 4.86 -3.23
CA ALA A 22 -6.61 5.97 -3.40
C ALA A 22 -6.47 6.80 -2.11
N GLY A 23 -5.25 7.23 -1.79
CA GLY A 23 -4.95 8.01 -0.58
C GLY A 23 -4.20 9.31 -0.86
N CYS A 24 -3.69 9.97 0.17
CA CYS A 24 -2.77 11.10 0.08
C CYS A 24 -1.43 10.72 0.71
N LEU A 25 -0.37 10.73 -0.10
CA LEU A 25 0.99 10.45 0.33
C LEU A 25 1.73 11.77 0.51
N ILE A 26 2.22 12.01 1.73
CA ILE A 26 3.07 13.16 2.05
C ILE A 26 4.53 12.81 1.72
N SER A 27 5.23 13.70 1.03
CA SER A 27 6.65 13.49 0.69
C SER A 27 7.49 13.29 1.96
N GLY A 28 8.30 12.22 1.99
CA GLY A 28 9.15 11.89 3.14
C GLY A 28 8.42 11.23 4.31
N SER A 29 7.11 11.00 4.23
CA SER A 29 6.34 10.33 5.27
C SER A 29 6.08 8.86 4.93
N PRO A 30 6.22 7.92 5.89
CA PRO A 30 5.92 6.51 5.68
C PRO A 30 4.40 6.21 5.73
N ILE A 31 3.55 7.22 5.94
CA ILE A 31 2.10 7.07 6.10
C ILE A 31 1.34 7.70 4.93
N VAL A 32 0.22 7.05 4.57
CA VAL A 32 -0.73 7.46 3.55
C VAL A 32 -2.08 7.67 4.21
N TYR A 33 -2.71 8.82 3.96
CA TYR A 33 -4.04 9.13 4.46
C TYR A 33 -5.06 8.61 3.46
N THR A 34 -5.82 7.59 3.81
CA THR A 34 -6.64 6.83 2.84
C THR A 34 -8.11 7.26 2.82
N GLN A 35 -8.52 8.12 3.75
CA GLN A 35 -9.89 8.60 3.85
C GLN A 35 -9.99 10.09 3.51
N PRO A 36 -10.71 10.44 2.42
CA PRO A 36 -11.10 11.81 2.15
C PRO A 36 -11.92 12.36 3.32
N ASP A 37 -11.71 13.63 3.65
CA ASP A 37 -12.53 14.29 4.65
C ASP A 37 -13.87 14.71 4.02
N ASN A 38 -14.92 13.96 4.36
CA ASN A 38 -16.27 14.21 3.87
C ASN A 38 -17.06 15.19 4.75
N SER A 39 -16.42 15.83 5.73
CA SER A 39 -17.07 16.91 6.48
C SER A 39 -17.42 18.08 5.53
N THR A 40 -18.43 18.87 5.89
CA THR A 40 -18.81 20.07 5.11
C THR A 40 -17.63 21.03 4.95
N LEU A 41 -16.76 21.13 5.97
CA LEU A 41 -15.52 21.88 5.93
C LEU A 41 -14.51 21.27 4.94
N GLY A 42 -14.30 19.95 4.98
CA GLY A 42 -13.43 19.24 4.04
C GLY A 42 -13.87 19.38 2.59
N ALA A 43 -15.17 19.30 2.32
CA ALA A 43 -15.74 19.52 1.00
C ALA A 43 -15.56 20.97 0.52
N LEU A 44 -15.77 21.96 1.40
CA LEU A 44 -15.58 23.37 1.05
C LEU A 44 -14.10 23.68 0.77
N LEU A 45 -13.20 23.13 1.60
CA LEU A 45 -11.76 23.30 1.45
C LEU A 45 -11.24 22.63 0.18
N SER A 46 -11.76 21.44 -0.15
CA SER A 46 -11.45 20.75 -1.40
C SER A 46 -11.88 21.54 -2.64
N ASN A 47 -13.03 22.23 -2.58
CA ASN A 47 -13.50 23.09 -3.66
C ASN A 47 -12.67 24.37 -3.78
N LEU A 48 -12.30 24.98 -2.65
CA LEU A 48 -11.50 26.20 -2.62
C LEU A 48 -10.06 25.98 -3.11
N LEU A 49 -9.45 24.86 -2.73
CA LEU A 49 -8.06 24.53 -3.07
C LEU A 49 -7.91 23.83 -4.43
N GLY A 50 -9.01 23.32 -5.00
CA GLY A 50 -9.01 22.60 -6.29
C GLY A 50 -8.38 21.20 -6.22
N PHE A 51 -8.19 20.64 -5.02
CA PHE A 51 -7.65 19.30 -4.80
C PHE A 51 -8.26 18.63 -3.57
N PRO A 52 -8.30 17.28 -3.51
CA PRO A 52 -8.91 16.57 -2.39
C PRO A 52 -8.15 16.77 -1.07
N VAL A 53 -8.91 16.93 0.01
CA VAL A 53 -8.42 17.02 1.39
C VAL A 53 -8.73 15.72 2.12
N TYR A 54 -7.74 15.18 2.81
CA TYR A 54 -7.83 13.93 3.55
C TYR A 54 -7.78 14.20 5.07
N GLY A 55 -8.54 13.40 5.81
CA GLY A 55 -8.58 13.46 7.27
C GLY A 55 -7.34 12.82 7.90
N ASN A 56 -7.02 13.22 9.13
CA ASN A 56 -5.84 12.70 9.86
C ASN A 56 -6.07 11.35 10.55
N SER A 57 -7.31 10.86 10.62
CA SER A 57 -7.70 9.77 11.52
C SER A 57 -7.50 8.37 10.93
N VAL A 58 -7.54 8.23 9.60
CA VAL A 58 -7.42 6.93 8.92
C VAL A 58 -6.20 6.92 8.02
N THR A 59 -5.18 6.19 8.49
CA THR A 59 -3.87 6.09 7.85
C THR A 59 -3.52 4.65 7.54
N ALA A 60 -2.82 4.43 6.43
CA ALA A 60 -2.19 3.18 6.06
C ALA A 60 -0.67 3.38 5.89
N PRO A 61 0.15 2.34 6.06
CA PRO A 61 1.55 2.42 5.70
C PRO A 61 1.71 2.57 4.18
N ALA A 62 2.71 3.35 3.74
CA ALA A 62 3.03 3.56 2.33
C ALA A 62 3.46 2.26 1.62
N VAL A 63 3.98 1.30 2.38
CA VAL A 63 4.29 -0.06 1.92
C VAL A 63 3.67 -1.03 2.92
N SER A 64 2.78 -1.91 2.45
CA SER A 64 2.21 -2.95 3.29
C SER A 64 3.21 -4.07 3.55
N ASN A 65 2.95 -4.88 4.57
CA ASN A 65 3.67 -6.14 4.73
C ASN A 65 3.48 -7.05 3.51
N CYS A 66 4.49 -7.87 3.25
CA CYS A 66 4.41 -8.90 2.23
C CYS A 66 3.48 -10.03 2.68
N ILE A 67 2.42 -10.29 1.91
CA ILE A 67 1.49 -11.40 2.14
C ILE A 67 1.34 -12.14 0.81
N ASN A 68 1.52 -13.47 0.82
CA ASN A 68 1.44 -14.31 -0.38
C ASN A 68 2.32 -13.81 -1.55
N LEU A 69 3.56 -13.41 -1.27
CA LEU A 69 4.52 -12.88 -2.25
C LEU A 69 4.09 -11.58 -2.93
N THR A 70 3.10 -10.89 -2.38
CA THR A 70 2.62 -9.61 -2.88
C THR A 70 2.57 -8.58 -1.76
N GLN A 71 2.89 -7.33 -2.09
CA GLN A 71 2.72 -6.20 -1.19
C GLN A 71 2.05 -5.04 -1.93
N THR A 72 1.25 -4.27 -1.23
CA THR A 72 0.67 -3.03 -1.75
C THR A 72 1.63 -1.89 -1.45
N LYS A 73 2.11 -1.23 -2.50
CA LYS A 73 2.94 -0.04 -2.41
C LYS A 73 2.18 1.15 -2.96
N TYR A 74 2.03 2.19 -2.17
CA TYR A 74 1.46 3.45 -2.60
C TYR A 74 2.53 4.27 -3.33
N GLN A 75 2.23 4.68 -4.56
CA GLN A 75 3.08 5.53 -5.37
C GLN A 75 2.48 6.92 -5.48
N ALA A 76 3.33 7.96 -5.48
CA ALA A 76 2.89 9.33 -5.69
C ALA A 76 2.36 9.51 -7.12
N GLY A 77 1.09 9.89 -7.26
CA GLY A 77 0.49 10.28 -8.53
C GLY A 77 0.82 11.72 -8.94
N SER A 78 0.14 12.20 -9.97
CA SER A 78 0.30 13.57 -10.51
C SER A 78 -0.50 14.62 -9.74
N THR A 79 -1.69 14.24 -9.25
CA THR A 79 -2.64 15.15 -8.56
C THR A 79 -2.15 15.52 -7.17
N ASN A 80 -2.28 16.79 -6.80
CA ASN A 80 -2.01 17.26 -5.44
C ASN A 80 -3.11 16.78 -4.48
N CYS A 81 -2.77 16.63 -3.21
CA CYS A 81 -3.72 16.42 -2.13
C CYS A 81 -3.26 17.18 -0.88
N GLY A 82 -4.19 17.45 0.04
CA GLY A 82 -3.90 18.12 1.30
C GLY A 82 -4.31 17.27 2.50
N VAL A 83 -3.59 17.41 3.61
CA VAL A 83 -3.94 16.79 4.88
C VAL A 83 -3.86 17.84 5.99
N CYS A 84 -4.93 17.96 6.78
CA CYS A 84 -4.92 18.76 8.01
C CYS A 84 -4.52 17.89 9.20
N LEU A 85 -3.22 17.85 9.55
CA LEU A 85 -2.71 16.97 10.62
C LEU A 85 -3.35 17.24 12.00
N GLN A 86 -3.68 18.49 12.28
CA GLN A 86 -4.27 18.92 13.56
C GLN A 86 -5.78 19.21 13.47
N GLY A 87 -6.44 18.78 12.39
CA GLY A 87 -7.85 19.08 12.15
C GLY A 87 -8.10 20.50 11.65
N TYR A 88 -9.34 20.97 11.75
CA TYR A 88 -9.77 22.29 11.26
C TYR A 88 -9.75 23.35 12.36
N SER A 89 -9.44 24.59 12.00
CA SER A 89 -9.51 25.74 12.90
C SER A 89 -10.95 26.08 13.25
N GLN A 90 -11.23 26.25 14.55
CA GLN A 90 -12.57 26.61 15.06
C GLN A 90 -12.97 28.05 14.75
N ILE A 91 -12.02 28.92 14.39
CA ILE A 91 -12.27 30.37 14.33
C ILE A 91 -12.83 30.80 12.96
N LEU A 92 -12.57 30.04 11.89
CA LEU A 92 -13.17 30.29 10.56
C LEU A 92 -13.66 29.03 9.82
N GLY A 93 -13.41 27.81 10.29
CA GLY A 93 -13.86 26.56 9.65
C GLY A 93 -13.32 26.30 8.23
N LEU A 94 -12.60 27.26 7.63
CA LEU A 94 -12.10 27.20 6.25
C LEU A 94 -10.57 27.04 6.18
N ALA A 95 -9.92 26.63 7.26
CA ALA A 95 -8.48 26.40 7.28
C ALA A 95 -8.10 25.26 8.21
N CYS A 96 -6.99 24.58 7.91
CA CYS A 96 -6.38 23.65 8.86
C CYS A 96 -5.97 24.42 10.13
N ALA A 97 -6.12 23.78 11.29
CA ALA A 97 -5.63 24.33 12.55
C ALA A 97 -4.14 24.68 12.44
N ASN A 98 -3.74 25.84 12.98
CA ASN A 98 -2.35 26.33 12.96
C ASN A 98 -1.70 26.45 11.57
N ASN A 99 -2.48 26.64 10.50
CA ASN A 99 -1.98 26.66 9.12
C ASN A 99 -1.18 25.40 8.72
N SER A 100 -1.40 24.26 9.40
CA SER A 100 -0.66 23.03 9.16
C SER A 100 -1.26 22.20 8.01
N LEU A 101 -1.58 22.84 6.87
CA LEU A 101 -1.97 22.11 5.67
C LEU A 101 -0.70 21.50 5.07
N VAL A 102 -0.56 20.19 5.21
CA VAL A 102 0.56 19.49 4.58
C VAL A 102 0.12 18.99 3.22
N GLN A 103 0.80 19.48 2.19
CA GLN A 103 0.53 19.06 0.82
C GLN A 103 1.29 17.77 0.50
N GLY A 104 0.61 16.90 -0.22
CA GLY A 104 1.12 15.64 -0.73
C GLY A 104 0.67 15.39 -2.16
N LYS A 105 0.86 14.15 -2.60
CA LYS A 105 0.36 13.66 -3.88
C LYS A 105 -0.67 12.56 -3.66
N VAL A 106 -1.70 12.54 -4.51
CA VAL A 106 -2.68 11.45 -4.49
C VAL A 106 -1.94 10.15 -4.74
N ALA A 107 -2.04 9.25 -3.77
CA ALA A 107 -1.36 7.99 -3.71
C ALA A 107 -2.14 6.95 -4.55
N ILE A 108 -1.48 6.41 -5.56
CA ILE A 108 -2.01 5.34 -6.40
C ILE A 108 -1.47 4.03 -5.84
N PRO A 109 -2.34 3.10 -5.41
CA PRO A 109 -1.89 1.81 -4.94
C PRO A 109 -1.43 0.94 -6.12
N ALA A 110 -0.22 0.42 -6.01
CA ALA A 110 0.34 -0.55 -6.93
C ALA A 110 0.64 -1.84 -6.17
N MET A 111 0.21 -2.99 -6.70
CA MET A 111 0.67 -4.28 -6.20
C MET A 111 2.05 -4.55 -6.77
N VAL A 112 3.01 -4.84 -5.89
CA VAL A 112 4.39 -5.17 -6.25
C VAL A 112 4.68 -6.56 -5.72
N ALA A 113 5.32 -7.39 -6.56
CA ALA A 113 5.81 -8.69 -6.12
C ALA A 113 6.89 -8.48 -5.05
N CYS A 114 6.77 -9.21 -3.95
CA CYS A 114 7.84 -9.22 -2.95
C CYS A 114 9.05 -9.99 -3.48
N PRO A 115 10.27 -9.61 -3.10
CA PRO A 115 11.43 -10.43 -3.40
C PRO A 115 11.25 -11.83 -2.76
N ILE A 116 11.25 -12.87 -3.60
CA ILE A 116 11.34 -14.27 -3.15
C ILE A 116 12.75 -14.56 -2.58
N ASP A 117 13.71 -13.68 -2.89
CA ASP A 117 15.12 -13.79 -2.55
C ASP A 117 15.36 -13.94 -1.04
N ASP A 118 14.52 -13.32 -0.20
CA ASP A 118 14.58 -13.44 1.26
C ASP A 118 14.37 -14.88 1.77
N TYR A 119 13.87 -15.80 0.94
CA TYR A 119 13.69 -17.22 1.24
C TYR A 119 14.50 -18.16 0.32
N ALA A 120 15.24 -17.63 -0.65
CA ALA A 120 16.08 -18.42 -1.55
C ALA A 120 17.17 -19.17 -0.76
N TRP A 121 17.68 -18.59 0.33
CA TRP A 121 18.66 -19.23 1.21
C TRP A 121 18.15 -20.55 1.81
N LEU A 122 16.85 -20.67 2.15
CA LEU A 122 16.29 -21.92 2.68
C LEU A 122 16.30 -23.04 1.63
N LEU A 123 16.01 -22.71 0.37
CA LEU A 123 16.08 -23.66 -0.75
C LEU A 123 17.53 -24.07 -1.04
N VAL A 124 18.47 -23.13 -0.94
CA VAL A 124 19.91 -23.42 -1.08
C VAL A 124 20.40 -24.33 0.05
N VAL A 125 20.04 -24.06 1.31
CA VAL A 125 20.42 -24.90 2.46
C VAL A 125 19.81 -26.31 2.35
N SER A 126 18.53 -26.40 1.96
CA SER A 126 17.83 -27.66 1.73
C SER A 126 18.56 -28.52 0.68
N SER A 127 18.80 -27.96 -0.50
CA SER A 127 19.46 -28.68 -1.60
C SER A 127 20.92 -29.03 -1.28
N ALA A 128 21.66 -28.14 -0.62
CA ALA A 128 23.03 -28.41 -0.17
C ALA A 128 23.09 -29.57 0.84
N SER A 129 22.14 -29.68 1.76
CA SER A 129 22.09 -30.76 2.75
C SER A 129 21.89 -32.13 2.08
N MET A 130 20.97 -32.23 1.11
CA MET A 130 20.73 -33.46 0.35
C MET A 130 21.98 -33.89 -0.43
N LEU A 131 22.68 -32.92 -1.02
CA LEU A 131 23.90 -33.18 -1.79
C LEU A 131 25.05 -33.67 -0.89
N PHE A 132 25.18 -33.09 0.31
CA PHE A 132 26.15 -33.51 1.31
C PHE A 132 25.92 -34.96 1.77
N PHE A 133 24.69 -35.34 2.12
CA PHE A 133 24.37 -36.73 2.49
C PHE A 133 24.62 -37.71 1.35
N LYS A 134 24.33 -37.33 0.10
CA LYS A 134 24.57 -38.17 -1.07
C LYS A 134 26.07 -38.37 -1.35
N ILE A 135 26.90 -37.35 -1.15
CA ILE A 135 28.36 -37.48 -1.29
C ILE A 135 28.94 -38.35 -0.17
N ARG A 136 28.45 -38.18 1.07
CA ARG A 136 28.88 -38.98 2.21
C ARG A 136 28.60 -40.48 2.00
N ASN A 137 27.40 -40.83 1.53
CA ASN A 137 26.99 -42.22 1.28
C ASN A 137 27.64 -42.88 0.05
N ARG A 138 28.51 -42.17 -0.69
CA ARG A 138 29.27 -42.75 -1.83
C ARG A 138 30.72 -43.07 -1.51
N LYS A 139 31.20 -42.70 -0.32
CA LYS A 139 32.59 -42.91 0.10
C LYS A 139 32.79 -44.19 0.94
N ASP A 140 31.72 -44.94 1.18
CA ASP A 140 31.73 -46.31 1.68
C ASP A 140 31.37 -47.26 0.52
#